data_AF-A0A9X9N1D2-F1
#
_entry.id   AF-A0A9X9N1D2-F1
#
_cell.length_a   1.000
_cell.length_b   1.000
_cell.length_c   1.000
_cell.angle_alpha   90.00
_cell.angle_beta   90.00
_cell.angle_gamma   90.00
#
_symmetry.space_group_name_H-M   'P 1'
#
loop_
_entity.id
_entity.type
_entity.pdbx_description
1 polymer ?
#
loop_
_entity_poly.entity_id
_entity_poly.type
_entity_poly.pdbx_seq_one_letter_code
_entity_poly.pdbx_strand_id
1 'polypeptide(L)'
;MSKFYLLLALILAGCTTASGIQIVEKGNSGFDTAIIYKGKETILDVNENNEQEYRIFHQGASGFTPSTAVRHSAEKRAQAFCKQKNKSMKAIRERASTPPHILGNWPRIEIIFICTETKQVDIDNSSNNKKYDQLVNLKKLLDQGILSEQEFNQEKVKILSNP
;
A
#
# COMPACT_ATOMS: atom_id res chain seq x y z
N MET A 1 -34.69 -53.31 -9.51
CA MET A 1 -33.82 -52.82 -8.40
C MET A 1 -32.47 -52.47 -8.98
N SER A 2 -31.81 -51.42 -8.45
CA SER A 2 -30.42 -51.01 -8.74
C SER A 2 -30.23 -50.12 -9.97
N LYS A 3 -29.53 -48.97 -9.94
CA LYS A 3 -29.14 -48.00 -8.90
C LYS A 3 -28.73 -46.76 -9.72
N PHE A 4 -29.36 -45.63 -9.47
CA PHE A 4 -29.09 -44.36 -10.13
C PHE A 4 -27.79 -43.79 -9.53
N TYR A 5 -26.68 -43.84 -10.26
CA TYR A 5 -25.43 -43.20 -9.84
C TYR A 5 -25.50 -41.71 -10.18
N LEU A 6 -26.00 -40.92 -9.22
CA LEU A 6 -25.99 -39.46 -9.26
C LEU A 6 -24.56 -38.98 -8.94
N LEU A 7 -23.83 -38.57 -9.98
CA LEU A 7 -22.52 -37.94 -9.84
C LEU A 7 -22.72 -36.49 -9.38
N LEU A 8 -22.50 -36.23 -8.09
CA LEU A 8 -22.62 -34.90 -7.50
C LEU A 8 -21.33 -34.10 -7.75
N ALA A 9 -21.33 -33.27 -8.79
CA ALA A 9 -20.24 -32.31 -9.04
C ALA A 9 -20.44 -31.05 -8.17
N LEU A 10 -19.78 -31.00 -7.00
CA LEU A 10 -19.65 -29.75 -6.23
C LEU A 10 -18.65 -28.83 -6.93
N ILE A 11 -19.14 -27.86 -7.69
CA ILE A 11 -18.33 -26.76 -8.19
C ILE A 11 -18.21 -25.74 -7.05
N LEU A 12 -17.12 -25.84 -6.28
CA LEU A 12 -16.70 -24.79 -5.33
C LEU A 12 -16.21 -23.58 -6.13
N ALA A 13 -17.14 -22.73 -6.57
CA ALA A 13 -16.81 -21.41 -7.10
C ALA A 13 -16.44 -20.49 -5.92
N GLY A 14 -15.20 -20.57 -5.47
CA GLY A 14 -14.64 -19.58 -4.55
C GLY A 14 -14.38 -18.28 -5.31
N CYS A 15 -15.27 -17.30 -5.16
CA CYS A 15 -14.95 -15.93 -5.54
C CYS A 15 -13.83 -15.43 -4.64
N THR A 16 -12.58 -15.58 -5.10
CA THR A 16 -11.44 -14.86 -4.53
C THR A 16 -11.62 -13.38 -4.86
N THR A 17 -12.32 -12.65 -4.00
CA THR A 17 -12.38 -11.20 -4.09
C THR A 17 -11.05 -10.67 -3.55
N ALA A 18 -10.02 -10.67 -4.40
CA ALA A 18 -8.89 -9.78 -4.19
C ALA A 18 -9.49 -8.39 -3.92
N SER A 19 -9.23 -7.82 -2.74
CA SER A 19 -9.91 -6.62 -2.24
C SER A 19 -9.71 -5.47 -3.23
N GLY A 20 -10.66 -5.28 -4.13
CA GLY A 20 -10.52 -4.48 -5.35
C GLY A 20 -10.34 -3.00 -5.03
N ILE A 21 -9.80 -2.26 -5.98
CA ILE A 21 -9.85 -0.80 -5.92
C ILE A 21 -11.28 -0.36 -6.23
N GLN A 22 -11.85 0.49 -5.39
CA GLN A 22 -13.22 0.97 -5.50
C GLN A 22 -13.24 2.49 -5.60
N ILE A 23 -14.27 3.04 -6.24
CA ILE A 23 -14.57 4.47 -6.15
C ILE A 23 -15.11 4.77 -4.75
N VAL A 24 -14.61 5.81 -4.09
CA VAL A 24 -14.97 6.12 -2.70
C VAL A 24 -16.47 6.34 -2.53
N GLU A 25 -17.12 7.08 -3.42
CA GLU A 25 -18.56 7.41 -3.34
C GLU A 25 -19.48 6.20 -3.56
N LYS A 26 -18.98 5.14 -4.20
CA LYS A 26 -19.77 3.96 -4.57
C LYS A 26 -19.49 2.75 -3.68
N GLY A 27 -18.47 2.84 -2.81
CA GLY A 27 -17.98 1.73 -2.01
C GLY A 27 -18.03 2.02 -0.51
N ASN A 28 -18.02 0.96 0.28
CA ASN A 28 -17.94 1.06 1.74
C ASN A 28 -16.49 0.89 2.19
N SER A 29 -16.17 1.39 3.39
CA SER A 29 -14.88 1.13 4.01
C SER A 29 -14.76 -0.30 4.49
N GLY A 30 -13.56 -0.87 4.32
CA GLY A 30 -13.21 -2.12 4.98
C GLY A 30 -13.16 -1.99 6.51
N PHE A 31 -13.17 -0.76 7.05
CA PHE A 31 -13.33 -0.48 8.48
C PHE A 31 -14.79 -0.33 8.91
N ASP A 32 -15.75 -0.18 7.99
CA ASP A 32 -17.16 -0.02 8.35
C ASP A 32 -17.77 -1.32 8.89
N THR A 33 -17.26 -2.47 8.42
CA THR A 33 -17.66 -3.79 8.94
C THR A 33 -17.12 -4.07 10.34
N ALA A 34 -16.12 -3.31 10.79
CA ALA A 34 -15.56 -3.46 12.12
C ALA A 34 -16.34 -2.61 13.13
N ILE A 35 -17.22 -3.25 13.91
CA ILE A 35 -17.93 -2.59 15.02
C ILE A 35 -16.92 -2.12 16.09
N ILE A 36 -15.90 -2.93 16.36
CA ILE A 36 -14.95 -2.72 17.47
C ILE A 36 -13.66 -2.05 16.99
N TYR A 37 -13.16 -2.41 15.81
CA TYR A 37 -11.83 -2.02 15.35
C TYR A 37 -11.88 -0.91 14.29
N LYS A 38 -12.19 0.31 14.74
CA LYS A 38 -12.36 1.47 13.85
C LYS A 38 -11.06 1.98 13.22
N GLY A 39 -9.90 1.59 13.74
CA GLY A 39 -8.60 2.10 13.28
C GLY A 39 -8.41 3.61 13.53
N LYS A 40 -7.27 4.13 13.10
CA LYS A 40 -6.88 5.53 13.20
C LYS A 40 -6.73 6.12 11.80
N GLU A 41 -7.37 7.25 11.56
CA GLU A 41 -7.23 8.01 10.32
C GLU A 41 -6.01 8.94 10.38
N THR A 42 -5.37 9.16 9.23
CA THR A 42 -4.28 10.10 9.03
C THR A 42 -4.48 10.77 7.67
N ILE A 43 -4.59 12.09 7.68
CA ILE A 43 -4.65 12.90 6.47
C ILE A 43 -3.22 13.10 5.97
N LEU A 44 -2.97 12.76 4.72
CA LEU A 44 -1.65 12.87 4.09
C LEU A 44 -1.56 14.05 3.14
N ASP A 45 -2.66 14.38 2.46
CA ASP A 45 -2.72 15.46 1.49
C ASP A 45 -4.18 15.88 1.22
N VAL A 46 -4.37 16.89 0.37
CA VAL A 46 -5.65 17.44 -0.04
C VAL A 46 -5.92 17.14 -1.52
N ASN A 47 -7.19 16.85 -1.82
CA ASN A 47 -7.71 16.70 -3.18
C ASN A 47 -8.20 18.06 -3.72
N GLU A 48 -7.26 18.94 -4.05
CA GLU A 48 -7.52 20.34 -4.42
C GLU A 48 -8.44 20.49 -5.64
N ASN A 49 -8.31 19.58 -6.62
CA ASN A 49 -9.03 19.64 -7.89
C ASN A 49 -10.31 18.80 -7.90
N ASN A 50 -10.73 18.30 -6.73
CA ASN A 50 -11.88 17.41 -6.59
C ASN A 50 -11.83 16.22 -7.58
N GLU A 51 -10.64 15.64 -7.76
CA GLU A 51 -10.45 14.48 -8.61
C GLU A 51 -11.15 13.25 -8.03
N GLN A 52 -11.43 12.26 -8.88
CA GLN A 52 -12.06 11.01 -8.44
C GLN A 52 -11.22 10.31 -7.37
N GLU A 53 -11.75 10.22 -6.16
CA GLU A 53 -11.14 9.43 -5.08
C GLU A 53 -11.41 7.93 -5.27
N TYR A 54 -10.35 7.15 -5.14
CA TYR A 54 -10.35 5.70 -5.09
C TYR A 54 -9.93 5.23 -3.71
N ARG A 55 -10.38 4.04 -3.33
CA ARG A 55 -9.97 3.35 -2.10
C ARG A 55 -9.38 1.99 -2.41
N ILE A 56 -8.40 1.60 -1.62
CA ILE A 56 -7.94 0.22 -1.51
C ILE A 56 -7.89 -0.18 -0.05
N PHE A 57 -8.55 -1.29 0.27
CA PHE A 57 -8.44 -1.94 1.58
C PHE A 57 -7.54 -3.17 1.47
N HIS A 58 -6.62 -3.32 2.43
CA HIS A 58 -5.78 -4.50 2.53
C HIS A 58 -5.62 -4.91 3.99
N GLN A 59 -5.66 -6.22 4.24
CA GLN A 59 -5.51 -6.81 5.56
C GLN A 59 -4.50 -7.95 5.47
N GLY A 60 -3.61 -8.03 6.46
CA GLY A 60 -2.70 -9.15 6.64
C GLY A 60 -3.44 -10.45 7.00
N ALA A 61 -2.85 -11.59 6.65
CA ALA A 61 -3.44 -12.89 6.94
C ALA A 61 -3.48 -13.21 8.45
N SER A 62 -2.60 -12.57 9.24
CA SER A 62 -2.49 -12.78 10.68
C SER A 62 -1.91 -11.57 11.40
N GLY A 63 -1.95 -11.59 12.74
CA GLY A 63 -1.34 -10.60 13.63
C GLY A 63 0.18 -10.45 13.49
N PHE A 64 0.87 -11.43 12.90
CA PHE A 64 2.30 -11.39 12.67
C PHE A 64 2.69 -10.69 11.36
N THR A 65 1.71 -10.32 10.53
CA THR A 65 1.98 -9.60 9.28
C THR A 65 2.45 -8.18 9.63
N PRO A 66 3.63 -7.73 9.20
CA PRO A 66 4.07 -6.37 9.50
C PRO A 66 3.11 -5.33 8.91
N SER A 67 2.65 -4.35 9.70
CA SER A 67 1.75 -3.29 9.22
C SER A 67 2.36 -2.49 8.06
N THR A 68 3.68 -2.35 8.02
CA THR A 68 4.43 -1.74 6.92
C THR A 68 4.33 -2.54 5.63
N ALA A 69 4.37 -3.88 5.70
CA ALA A 69 4.18 -4.74 4.54
C ALA A 69 2.75 -4.66 4.01
N VAL A 70 1.76 -4.57 4.90
CA VAL A 70 0.35 -4.37 4.53
C VAL A 70 0.17 -3.02 3.82
N ARG A 71 0.74 -1.93 4.36
CA ARG A 71 0.74 -0.61 3.71
C ARG A 71 1.41 -0.65 2.35
N HIS A 72 2.63 -1.19 2.26
CA HIS A 72 3.38 -1.23 1.01
C HIS A 72 2.65 -2.03 -0.08
N SER A 73 2.01 -3.14 0.28
CA SER A 73 1.18 -3.94 -0.63
C SER A 73 0.00 -3.13 -1.19
N ALA A 74 -0.73 -2.41 -0.33
CA ALA A 74 -1.84 -1.55 -0.76
C ALA A 74 -1.37 -0.41 -1.65
N GLU A 75 -0.27 0.26 -1.28
CA GLU A 75 0.31 1.36 -2.03
C GLU A 75 0.78 0.91 -3.43
N LYS A 76 1.51 -0.21 -3.52
CA LYS A 76 1.97 -0.77 -4.80
C LYS A 76 0.81 -1.05 -5.76
N ARG A 77 -0.32 -1.53 -5.24
CA ARG A 77 -1.53 -1.78 -6.02
C ARG A 77 -2.21 -0.49 -6.48
N ALA A 78 -2.27 0.53 -5.62
CA ALA A 78 -2.80 1.85 -5.98
C ALA A 78 -1.94 2.54 -7.05
N GLN A 79 -0.61 2.48 -6.90
CA GLN A 79 0.35 2.97 -7.90
C GLN A 79 0.18 2.26 -9.25
N ALA A 80 0.07 0.92 -9.25
CA ALA A 80 -0.17 0.15 -10.48
C ALA A 80 -1.47 0.56 -11.17
N PHE A 81 -2.53 0.81 -10.41
CA PHE A 81 -3.82 1.27 -10.93
C PHE A 81 -3.75 2.66 -11.59
N CYS A 82 -3.07 3.63 -10.97
CA CYS A 82 -2.88 4.93 -11.59
C CYS A 82 -1.94 4.86 -12.81
N LYS A 83 -0.93 4.00 -12.76
CA LYS A 83 -0.02 3.78 -13.90
C LYS A 83 -0.75 3.27 -15.14
N GLN A 84 -1.75 2.40 -14.99
CA GLN A 84 -2.61 1.95 -16.09
C GLN A 84 -3.41 3.09 -16.75
N LYS A 85 -3.53 4.24 -16.07
CA LYS A 85 -4.18 5.46 -16.56
C LYS A 85 -3.16 6.50 -17.04
N ASN A 86 -1.88 6.14 -17.17
CA ASN A 86 -0.76 7.05 -17.45
C ASN A 86 -0.64 8.20 -16.44
N LYS A 87 -1.01 7.94 -15.18
CA LYS A 87 -1.01 8.92 -14.08
C LYS A 87 -0.19 8.43 -12.90
N SER A 88 0.17 9.35 -12.01
CA SER A 88 0.81 9.03 -10.72
C SER A 88 -0.22 8.92 -9.60
N MET A 89 0.04 8.05 -8.64
CA MET A 89 -0.79 7.94 -7.43
C MET A 89 -0.40 9.02 -6.44
N LYS A 90 -1.40 9.71 -5.89
CA LYS A 90 -1.27 10.64 -4.76
C LYS A 90 -2.17 10.14 -3.63
N ALA A 91 -1.58 9.78 -2.49
CA ALA A 91 -2.34 9.41 -1.29
C ALA A 91 -2.97 10.66 -0.66
N ILE A 92 -4.26 10.60 -0.35
CA ILE A 92 -5.02 11.70 0.27
C ILE A 92 -5.18 11.44 1.76
N ARG A 93 -5.66 10.24 2.12
CA ARG A 93 -5.85 9.84 3.52
C ARG A 93 -5.66 8.34 3.69
N GLU A 94 -5.26 7.96 4.88
CA GLU A 94 -5.11 6.56 5.27
C GLU A 94 -5.85 6.28 6.56
N ARG A 95 -6.41 5.07 6.66
CA ARG A 95 -6.95 4.53 7.89
C ARG A 95 -6.26 3.22 8.20
N ALA A 96 -5.61 3.13 9.35
CA ALA A 96 -4.85 1.94 9.75
C ALA A 96 -5.38 1.35 11.06
N SER A 97 -5.37 0.02 11.18
CA SER A 97 -5.64 -0.64 12.46
C SER A 97 -4.60 -0.24 13.51
N THR A 98 -5.04 -0.08 14.76
CA THR A 98 -4.15 0.16 15.90
C THR A 98 -3.86 -1.15 16.65
N PRO A 99 -2.66 -1.32 17.24
CA PRO A 99 -2.35 -2.44 18.13
C PRO A 99 -3.31 -2.50 19.35
N PRO A 100 -3.43 -3.66 20.02
CA PRO A 100 -2.74 -4.92 19.74
C PRO A 100 -3.37 -5.72 18.59
N HIS A 101 -2.54 -6.31 17.72
CA HIS A 101 -2.99 -7.07 16.54
C HIS A 101 -3.24 -8.54 16.85
N ILE A 102 -4.17 -8.79 17.78
CA ILE A 102 -4.54 -10.11 18.28
C ILE A 102 -6.04 -10.35 18.09
N LEU A 103 -6.48 -11.61 18.19
CA LEU A 103 -7.89 -11.99 18.24
C LEU A 103 -8.74 -11.42 17.07
N GLY A 104 -8.19 -11.41 15.86
CA GLY A 104 -8.90 -10.91 14.67
C GLY A 104 -8.74 -9.41 14.39
N ASN A 105 -8.05 -8.65 15.24
CA ASN A 105 -7.60 -7.28 14.91
C ASN A 105 -6.33 -7.29 14.04
N TRP A 106 -6.38 -8.02 12.93
CA TRP A 106 -5.21 -8.16 12.07
C TRP A 106 -4.80 -6.82 11.46
N PRO A 107 -3.48 -6.62 11.22
CA PRO A 107 -2.97 -5.41 10.59
C PRO A 107 -3.70 -5.17 9.27
N ARG A 108 -4.34 -4.01 9.16
CA ARG A 108 -5.09 -3.59 7.97
C ARG A 108 -4.95 -2.11 7.74
N ILE A 109 -5.08 -1.74 6.48
CA ILE A 109 -5.01 -0.38 6.01
C ILE A 109 -6.06 -0.15 4.92
N GLU A 110 -6.57 1.07 4.90
CA GLU A 110 -7.30 1.62 3.80
C GLU A 110 -6.58 2.87 3.34
N ILE A 111 -6.24 2.92 2.05
CA ILE A 111 -5.64 4.10 1.43
C ILE A 111 -6.67 4.69 0.50
N ILE A 112 -6.97 5.97 0.71
CA ILE A 112 -7.77 6.77 -0.22
C ILE A 112 -6.82 7.64 -1.00
N PHE A 113 -6.92 7.57 -2.31
CA PHE A 113 -5.95 8.14 -3.23
C PHE A 113 -6.64 8.64 -4.50
N ILE A 114 -5.96 9.55 -5.19
CA ILE A 114 -6.33 10.02 -6.52
C ILE A 114 -5.22 9.65 -7.50
N CYS A 115 -5.58 9.62 -8.78
CA CYS A 115 -4.61 9.51 -9.86
C CYS A 115 -4.45 10.89 -10.49
N THR A 116 -3.34 11.56 -10.21
CA THR A 116 -3.04 12.89 -10.77
C THR A 116 -2.10 12.76 -11.94
N GLU A 117 -1.97 13.82 -12.72
CA GLU A 117 -0.84 13.91 -13.65
C GLU A 117 0.47 13.64 -12.90
N THR A 118 1.39 12.95 -13.56
CA THR A 118 2.75 12.87 -13.07
C THR A 118 3.27 14.30 -13.10
N LYS A 119 3.24 14.99 -11.95
CA LYS A 119 4.01 16.21 -11.78
C LYS A 119 5.43 15.80 -12.14
N GLN A 120 5.93 16.27 -13.28
CA GLN A 120 7.36 16.28 -13.48
C GLN A 120 7.86 17.04 -12.26
N VAL A 121 8.71 16.38 -11.47
CA VAL A 121 9.37 17.04 -10.36
C VAL A 121 10.12 18.18 -11.02
N ASP A 122 9.59 19.40 -10.93
CA ASP A 122 10.32 20.59 -11.32
C ASP A 122 11.61 20.54 -10.50
N ILE A 123 12.72 20.38 -11.21
CA ILE A 123 14.05 20.03 -10.70
C ILE A 123 14.65 21.26 -10.01
N ASP A 124 13.89 21.99 -9.19
CA ASP A 124 14.38 23.16 -8.43
C ASP A 124 14.33 22.94 -6.91
N ASN A 125 13.83 21.78 -6.43
CA ASN A 125 14.12 21.21 -5.10
C ASN A 125 15.06 19.98 -5.15
N SER A 126 15.85 19.93 -6.23
CA SER A 126 16.58 18.77 -6.76
C SER A 126 17.68 18.19 -5.86
N SER A 127 18.36 19.00 -5.04
CA SER A 127 19.51 18.50 -4.26
C SER A 127 19.09 17.54 -3.13
N ASN A 128 18.13 17.96 -2.29
CA ASN A 128 17.73 17.17 -1.12
C ASN A 128 17.00 15.88 -1.51
N ASN A 129 16.16 15.91 -2.54
CA ASN A 129 15.42 14.72 -2.96
C ASN A 129 16.36 13.67 -3.58
N LYS A 130 17.30 14.09 -4.44
CA LYS A 130 18.34 13.19 -4.97
C LYS A 130 19.19 12.55 -3.88
N LYS A 131 19.56 13.34 -2.86
CA LYS A 131 20.30 12.86 -1.69
C LYS A 131 19.55 11.76 -0.94
N TYR A 132 18.24 11.91 -0.70
CA TYR A 132 17.46 10.87 -0.04
C TYR A 132 17.20 9.65 -0.94
N ASP A 133 16.99 9.84 -2.25
CA ASP A 133 16.89 8.75 -3.22
C ASP A 133 18.18 7.92 -3.28
N GLN A 134 19.34 8.57 -3.22
CA GLN A 134 20.64 7.91 -3.14
C GLN A 134 20.75 7.04 -1.86
N LEU A 135 20.26 7.53 -0.72
CA LEU A 135 20.26 6.76 0.54
C LEU A 135 19.34 5.54 0.48
N VAL A 136 18.18 5.65 -0.16
CA VAL A 136 17.26 4.52 -0.36
C VAL A 136 17.90 3.46 -1.24
N ASN A 137 18.53 3.85 -2.34
CA ASN A 137 19.21 2.91 -3.23
C ASN A 137 20.43 2.27 -2.57
N LEU A 138 21.20 3.03 -1.80
CA LEU A 138 22.32 2.51 -1.02
C LEU A 138 21.86 1.43 -0.01
N LYS A 139 20.71 1.63 0.65
CA LYS A 139 20.14 0.63 1.57
C LYS A 139 19.72 -0.66 0.85
N LYS A 140 19.15 -0.55 -0.36
CA LYS A 140 18.81 -1.72 -1.18
C LYS A 140 20.05 -2.56 -1.51
N LEU A 141 21.17 -1.92 -1.83
CA LEU A 141 22.42 -2.63 -2.15
C LEU A 141 22.97 -3.40 -0.95
N LEU A 142 22.89 -2.83 0.27
CA LEU A 142 23.23 -3.54 1.51
C LEU A 142 22.29 -4.73 1.73
N ASP A 143 20.97 -4.53 1.57
CA ASP A 143 19.97 -5.60 1.77
C ASP A 143 20.10 -6.74 0.77
N GLN A 144 20.63 -6.46 -0.42
CA GLN A 144 20.94 -7.45 -1.45
C GLN A 144 22.28 -8.14 -1.23
N GLY A 145 23.04 -7.77 -0.19
CA GLY A 145 24.39 -8.29 0.07
C GLY A 145 25.42 -7.88 -0.97
N ILE A 146 25.12 -6.88 -1.79
CA ILE A 146 26.04 -6.34 -2.81
C ILE A 146 27.11 -5.47 -2.15
N LEU A 147 26.75 -4.79 -1.05
CA LEU A 147 27.66 -4.00 -0.22
C LEU A 147 27.78 -4.61 1.17
N SER A 148 28.97 -4.49 1.76
CA SER A 148 29.18 -4.71 3.18
C SER A 148 28.62 -3.55 4.02
N GLU A 149 28.40 -3.80 5.31
CA GLU A 149 27.95 -2.77 6.26
C GLU A 149 28.97 -1.63 6.39
N GLN A 150 30.26 -1.93 6.26
CA GLN A 150 31.31 -0.92 6.28
C GLN A 150 31.22 0.02 5.06
N GLU A 151 31.07 -0.53 3.86
CA GLU A 151 30.91 0.25 2.62
C GLU A 151 29.63 1.09 2.64
N PHE A 152 28.52 0.51 3.14
CA PHE A 152 27.27 1.24 3.32
C PHE A 152 27.45 2.47 4.22
N ASN A 153 28.10 2.31 5.37
CA ASN A 153 28.28 3.41 6.32
C ASN A 153 29.20 4.51 5.75
N GLN A 154 30.26 4.14 5.02
CA GLN A 154 31.16 5.09 4.37
C GLN A 154 30.43 5.93 3.31
N GLU A 155 29.66 5.30 2.43
CA GLU A 155 28.92 6.00 1.37
C GLU A 155 27.76 6.83 1.93
N LYS A 156 27.08 6.35 2.96
CA LYS A 156 26.01 7.10 3.64
C LYS A 156 26.52 8.43 4.18
N VAL A 157 27.70 8.46 4.80
CA VAL A 157 28.30 9.69 5.31
C VAL A 157 28.59 10.67 4.18
N LYS A 158 29.16 10.22 3.07
CA LYS A 158 29.44 11.07 1.89
C LYS A 158 28.17 11.72 1.33
N ILE A 159 27.10 10.95 1.22
CA ILE A 159 25.81 11.46 0.72
C ILE A 159 25.19 12.47 1.70
N LEU A 160 25.33 12.26 3.01
CA LEU A 160 24.79 13.16 4.02
C LEU A 160 25.57 14.47 4.16
N SER A 161 26.89 14.42 3.96
CA SER A 161 27.80 15.56 4.05
C SER A 161 27.80 16.46 2.81
N ASN A 162 27.20 16.03 1.70
CA ASN A 162 27.05 16.88 0.52
C ASN A 162 25.91 17.90 0.73
N PRO A 163 26.16 19.21 0.54
CA PRO A 163 25.15 20.27 0.70
C PRO A 163 24.03 20.23 -0.34
#